data_AF-A0A2J5Q9D4-F1
#
_entry.id   AF-A0A2J5Q9D4-F1
#
_cell.length_a   1.000
_cell.length_b   1.000
_cell.length_c   1.000
_cell.angle_alpha   90.00
_cell.angle_beta   90.00
_cell.angle_gamma   90.00
#
_symmetry.space_group_name_H-M   'P 1'
#
loop_
_entity.id
_entity.type
_entity.pdbx_description
1 polymer ?
#
loop_
_entity_poly.entity_id
_entity_poly.type
_entity_poly.pdbx_seq_one_letter_code
_entity_poly.pdbx_strand_id
1 'polypeptide(L)'
;FPVCRGELDEIIGIVRAKEMLVALEAGDNVAALASASPAIVVPETLDPINLLGVLRRARGSFVIVTNEFGVVQGLVTPLDVLEAIAGEFPDADETPEIVIDGDGWLVKGSTDVHALQQALEVDDLVDEDEDIATVAGLVIAVNGHIPRPGDVLELSPLQFTIVEANDYRVDLVRVVKLRQYNDEEE
;
A
#
# COMPACT_ATOMS: atom_id res chain seq x y z
N PHE A 1 12.70 0.23 15.81
CA PHE A 1 12.31 -1.17 15.95
C PHE A 1 11.87 -1.42 17.38
N PRO A 2 10.68 -2.01 17.59
CA PRO A 2 10.29 -2.50 18.90
C PRO A 2 11.19 -3.68 19.29
N VAL A 3 11.63 -3.71 20.55
CA VAL A 3 12.37 -4.83 21.14
C VAL A 3 11.45 -5.47 22.16
N CYS A 4 11.18 -6.77 21.98
CA CYS A 4 10.19 -7.48 22.79
C CYS A 4 10.79 -8.71 23.47
N ARG A 5 10.09 -9.23 24.48
CA ARG A 5 10.45 -10.47 25.17
C ARG A 5 9.64 -11.64 24.63
N GLY A 6 10.20 -12.36 23.67
CA GLY A 6 9.58 -13.57 23.10
C GLY A 6 8.46 -13.25 22.10
N GLU A 7 7.41 -12.58 22.56
CA GLU A 7 6.23 -12.21 21.76
C GLU A 7 6.15 -10.69 21.54
N LEU A 8 5.45 -10.27 20.49
CA LEU A 8 5.35 -8.85 20.10
C LEU A 8 4.68 -7.99 21.18
N ASP A 9 3.70 -8.55 21.88
CA ASP A 9 2.91 -7.86 22.91
C ASP A 9 3.75 -7.53 24.16
N GLU A 10 4.86 -8.24 24.37
CA GLU A 10 5.77 -8.06 25.51
C GLU A 10 6.88 -7.04 25.19
N ILE A 11 6.49 -5.81 24.85
CA ILE A 11 7.42 -4.73 24.43
C ILE A 11 8.28 -4.24 25.61
N ILE A 12 9.60 -4.31 25.44
CA ILE A 12 10.59 -3.77 26.38
C ILE A 12 10.85 -2.28 26.09
N GLY A 13 10.86 -1.90 24.81
CA GLY A 13 11.04 -0.52 24.37
C GLY A 13 11.40 -0.42 22.89
N ILE A 14 11.85 0.75 22.45
CA ILE A 14 12.17 1.05 21.05
C ILE A 14 13.67 1.31 20.91
N VAL A 15 14.28 0.72 19.87
CA VAL A 15 15.68 0.97 19.51
C VAL A 15 15.78 1.32 18.03
N ARG A 16 16.63 2.31 17.69
CA ARG A 16 16.92 2.67 16.30
C ARG A 16 17.84 1.63 15.68
N ALA A 17 17.65 1.27 14.41
CA ALA A 17 18.50 0.26 13.74
C ALA A 17 20.00 0.53 13.90
N LYS A 18 20.44 1.78 13.73
CA LYS A 18 21.85 2.15 13.90
C LYS A 18 22.39 1.87 15.30
N GLU A 19 21.58 2.07 16.34
CA GLU A 19 21.99 1.85 17.73
C GLU A 19 21.96 0.38 18.08
N MET A 20 20.97 -0.34 17.56
CA MET A 20 20.89 -1.78 17.66
C MET A 20 22.11 -2.45 17.01
N LEU A 21 22.51 -2.00 15.82
CA LEU A 21 23.67 -2.53 15.11
C LEU A 21 24.96 -2.34 15.93
N VAL A 22 25.21 -1.12 16.41
CA VAL A 22 26.38 -0.81 17.24
C VAL A 22 26.39 -1.65 18.53
N ALA A 23 25.24 -1.79 19.20
CA ALA A 23 25.12 -2.59 20.41
C ALA A 23 25.40 -4.08 20.15
N LEU A 24 24.90 -4.63 19.04
CA LEU A 24 25.14 -6.02 18.65
C LEU A 24 26.62 -6.26 18.33
N GLU A 25 27.28 -5.35 17.62
CA GLU A 25 28.72 -5.44 17.34
C GLU A 25 29.57 -5.37 18.62
N ALA A 26 29.16 -4.57 19.60
CA ALA A 26 29.84 -4.44 20.88
C ALA A 26 29.53 -5.61 21.85
N GLY A 27 28.54 -6.46 21.55
CA GLY A 27 28.05 -7.49 22.47
C GLY A 27 27.22 -6.94 23.64
N ASP A 28 26.68 -5.73 23.49
CA ASP A 28 25.86 -5.08 24.49
C ASP A 28 24.46 -5.69 24.60
N ASN A 29 23.83 -5.50 25.76
CA ASN A 29 22.47 -5.95 26.00
C ASN A 29 21.44 -5.00 25.35
N VAL A 30 20.93 -5.41 24.19
CA VAL A 30 19.90 -4.66 23.44
C VAL A 30 18.61 -4.43 24.26
N ALA A 31 18.24 -5.37 25.13
CA ALA A 31 17.05 -5.20 25.98
C ALA A 31 17.25 -4.09 27.03
N ALA A 32 18.47 -3.95 27.57
CA ALA A 32 18.80 -2.85 28.48
C ALA A 32 18.75 -1.50 27.74
N LEU A 33 19.27 -1.44 26.52
CA LEU A 33 19.18 -0.25 25.67
C LEU A 33 17.72 0.12 25.36
N ALA A 34 16.90 -0.86 24.99
CA ALA A 34 15.48 -0.66 24.71
C ALA A 34 14.72 -0.11 25.94
N SER A 35 15.01 -0.62 27.13
CA SER A 35 14.34 -0.19 28.37
C SER A 35 14.55 1.30 28.71
N ALA A 36 15.62 1.91 28.18
CA ALA A 36 15.90 3.33 28.34
C ALA A 36 15.05 4.22 27.41
N SER A 37 14.38 3.63 26.41
CA SER A 37 13.53 4.32 25.45
C SER A 37 12.17 3.61 25.33
N PRO A 38 11.25 3.86 26.28
CA PRO A 38 9.93 3.23 26.28
C PRO A 38 9.12 3.53 25.01
N ALA A 39 8.33 2.56 24.56
CA ALA A 39 7.38 2.77 23.48
C ALA A 39 6.24 3.70 23.95
N ILE A 40 5.80 4.59 23.06
CA ILE A 40 4.54 5.30 23.25
C ILE A 40 3.45 4.37 22.76
N VAL A 41 2.50 4.05 23.63
CA VAL A 41 1.39 3.12 23.35
C VAL A 41 0.08 3.89 23.41
N VAL A 42 -0.80 3.65 22.46
CA VAL A 42 -2.15 4.23 22.39
C VAL A 42 -3.19 3.15 22.11
N PRO A 43 -4.44 3.30 22.58
CA PRO A 43 -5.50 2.39 22.21
C PRO A 43 -5.92 2.58 20.75
N GLU A 44 -6.35 1.50 20.09
CA GLU A 44 -6.92 1.55 18.73
C GLU A 44 -8.17 2.45 18.62
N THR A 45 -8.84 2.70 19.74
CA THR A 45 -10.00 3.59 19.83
C THR A 45 -9.65 5.07 19.92
N LEU A 46 -8.35 5.42 19.91
CA LEU A 46 -7.92 6.81 19.96
C LEU A 46 -8.29 7.54 18.66
N ASP A 47 -8.96 8.69 18.82
CA ASP A 47 -9.31 9.55 17.70
C ASP A 47 -8.07 9.99 16.88
N PRO A 48 -8.13 9.97 15.53
CA PRO A 48 -7.00 10.33 14.67
C PRO A 48 -6.44 11.74 14.90
N ILE A 49 -7.28 12.73 15.21
CA ILE A 49 -6.81 14.10 15.48
C ILE A 49 -6.01 14.14 16.79
N ASN A 50 -6.43 13.37 17.80
CA ASN A 50 -5.68 13.23 19.03
C ASN A 50 -4.36 12.43 18.82
N LEU A 51 -4.37 11.43 17.93
CA LEU A 51 -3.17 10.68 17.55
C LEU A 51 -2.09 11.61 16.95
N LEU A 52 -2.47 12.62 16.16
CA LEU A 52 -1.53 13.65 15.67
C LEU A 52 -0.79 14.35 16.81
N GLY A 53 -1.51 14.68 17.89
CA GLY A 53 -0.92 15.29 19.08
C GLY A 53 0.07 14.38 19.80
N VAL A 54 -0.12 13.06 19.73
CA VAL A 54 0.82 12.05 20.25
C VAL A 54 2.04 11.95 19.34
N LEU A 55 1.85 11.79 18.04
CA LEU A 55 2.93 11.68 17.04
C LEU A 55 3.84 12.91 17.03
N ARG A 56 3.28 14.12 17.15
CA ARG A 56 4.07 15.37 17.30
C ARG A 56 4.99 15.36 18.52
N ARG A 57 4.59 14.69 19.60
CA ARG A 57 5.39 14.55 20.83
C ARG A 57 6.39 13.40 20.76
N ALA A 58 6.16 12.42 19.88
CA ALA A 58 7.02 11.26 19.68
C ALA A 58 8.38 11.58 19.02
N ARG A 59 8.62 12.84 18.59
CA ARG A 59 9.90 13.34 18.04
C ARG A 59 10.50 12.46 16.93
N GLY A 60 9.65 11.97 16.03
CA GLY A 60 10.08 11.13 14.90
C GLY A 60 10.18 9.64 15.21
N SER A 61 9.74 9.21 16.40
CA SER A 61 9.40 7.80 16.66
C SER A 61 7.97 7.50 16.19
N PHE A 62 7.73 6.23 15.86
CA PHE A 62 6.40 5.68 15.70
C PHE A 62 5.75 5.42 17.07
N VAL A 63 4.44 5.21 17.04
CA VAL A 63 3.58 4.89 18.19
C VAL A 63 3.05 3.48 18.01
N ILE A 64 2.97 2.70 19.08
CA ILE A 64 2.37 1.36 19.07
C ILE A 64 0.88 1.47 19.36
N VAL A 65 0.07 0.72 18.60
CA VAL A 65 -1.38 0.65 18.77
C VAL A 65 -1.76 -0.69 19.39
N THR A 66 -2.55 -0.65 20.47
CA THR A 66 -3.02 -1.85 21.16
C THR A 66 -4.54 -1.87 21.30
N ASN A 67 -5.12 -3.07 21.41
CA ASN A 67 -6.51 -3.24 21.82
C ASN A 67 -6.67 -3.14 23.35
N GLU A 68 -7.88 -3.36 23.86
CA GLU A 68 -8.22 -3.30 25.28
C GLU A 68 -7.56 -4.40 26.14
N PHE A 69 -7.10 -5.47 25.51
CA PHE A 69 -6.40 -6.58 26.19
C PHE A 69 -4.88 -6.41 26.18
N GLY A 70 -4.38 -5.31 25.61
CA GLY A 70 -2.94 -5.02 25.50
C GLY A 70 -2.26 -5.72 24.33
N VAL A 71 -3.01 -6.35 23.42
CA VAL A 71 -2.48 -7.00 22.22
C VAL A 71 -2.16 -5.93 21.19
N VAL A 72 -0.95 -5.99 20.63
CA VAL A 72 -0.47 -5.08 19.60
C VAL A 72 -1.23 -5.33 18.30
N GLN A 73 -1.91 -4.30 17.83
CA GLN A 73 -2.57 -4.30 16.52
C GLN A 73 -1.64 -3.81 15.41
N GLY A 74 -0.67 -2.96 15.77
CA GLY A 74 0.30 -2.44 14.83
C GLY A 74 1.05 -1.23 15.38
N LEU A 75 1.56 -0.42 14.46
CA LEU A 75 2.21 0.84 14.74
C LEU A 75 1.75 1.91 13.75
N VAL A 76 1.88 3.16 14.15
CA VAL A 76 1.59 4.32 13.30
C VAL A 76 2.75 5.30 13.34
N THR A 77 3.10 5.85 12.19
CA THR A 77 4.16 6.84 12.01
C THR A 77 3.59 8.19 11.55
N PRO A 78 4.37 9.28 11.66
CA PRO A 78 3.98 10.56 11.07
C PRO A 78 3.84 10.52 9.53
N LEU A 79 4.49 9.56 8.86
CA LEU A 79 4.38 9.40 7.40
C LEU A 79 2.99 8.88 7.02
N ASP A 80 2.49 7.87 7.72
CA ASP A 80 1.17 7.27 7.47
C ASP A 80 0.04 8.33 7.52
N VAL A 81 0.18 9.28 8.44
CA VAL A 81 -0.73 10.44 8.53
C VAL A 81 -0.61 11.35 7.31
N LEU A 82 0.62 11.62 6.87
CA LEU A 82 0.86 12.47 5.72
C LEU A 82 0.32 11.79 4.45
N GLU A 83 0.47 10.47 4.33
CA GLU A 83 -0.07 9.67 3.23
C GLU A 83 -1.59 9.75 3.14
N ALA A 84 -2.27 9.67 4.29
CA ALA A 84 -3.72 9.82 4.33
C ALA A 84 -4.23 11.20 3.85
N ILE A 85 -3.36 12.23 3.82
CA ILE A 85 -3.70 13.60 3.39
C ILE A 85 -3.20 13.88 1.97
N ALA A 86 -1.98 13.46 1.65
CA ALA A 86 -1.26 13.83 0.44
C ALA A 86 -1.24 12.74 -0.63
N GLY A 87 -1.76 11.54 -0.33
CA GLY A 87 -1.61 10.35 -1.16
C GLY A 87 -0.35 9.55 -0.80
N GLU A 88 -0.24 8.37 -1.39
CA GLU A 88 0.84 7.41 -1.10
C GLU A 88 2.23 7.97 -1.42
N PHE A 89 3.19 7.73 -0.52
CA PHE A 89 4.61 8.00 -0.77
C PHE A 89 5.31 6.66 -0.98
N PRO A 90 5.61 6.29 -2.24
CA PRO A 90 6.17 4.97 -2.52
C PRO A 90 7.52 4.80 -1.82
N ASP A 91 7.74 3.58 -1.31
CA ASP A 91 9.01 3.23 -0.69
C ASP A 91 10.16 3.27 -1.71
N ALA A 92 11.39 3.46 -1.25
CA ALA A 92 12.56 3.57 -2.14
C ALA A 92 12.79 2.34 -3.04
N ASP A 93 12.26 1.19 -2.63
CA ASP A 93 12.38 -0.10 -3.32
C ASP A 93 11.12 -0.45 -4.12
N GLU A 94 10.10 0.40 -4.07
CA GLU A 94 8.81 0.14 -4.70
C GLU A 94 8.85 0.54 -6.17
N THR A 95 8.66 -0.45 -7.05
CA THR A 95 8.48 -0.16 -8.47
C THR A 95 7.12 0.50 -8.68
N PRO A 96 7.04 1.58 -9.50
CA PRO A 96 5.78 2.25 -9.77
C PRO A 96 4.73 1.24 -10.21
N GLU A 97 3.53 1.38 -9.68
CA GLU A 97 2.41 0.51 -10.01
C GLU A 97 1.96 0.63 -11.47
N ILE A 98 2.14 1.83 -12.03
CA ILE A 98 1.81 2.19 -13.42
C ILE A 98 3.08 2.73 -14.07
N VAL A 99 3.53 2.10 -15.15
CA VAL A 99 4.73 2.48 -15.91
C VAL A 99 4.35 2.70 -17.37
N ILE A 100 4.87 3.75 -18.00
CA ILE A 100 4.65 3.99 -19.43
C ILE A 100 5.32 2.89 -20.26
N ASP A 101 4.57 2.29 -21.18
CA ASP A 101 5.02 1.25 -22.11
C ASP A 101 4.56 1.56 -23.55
N GLY A 102 5.39 2.29 -24.29
CA GLY A 102 5.11 2.68 -25.66
C GLY A 102 3.93 3.65 -25.77
N ASP A 103 2.82 3.19 -26.36
CA ASP A 103 1.57 3.92 -26.51
C ASP A 103 0.55 3.65 -25.39
N GLY A 104 0.95 2.90 -24.36
CA GLY A 104 0.11 2.58 -23.22
C GLY A 104 0.90 2.53 -21.92
N TRP A 105 0.41 1.71 -20.99
CA TRP A 105 0.95 1.55 -19.66
C TRP A 105 1.04 0.07 -19.29
N LEU A 106 2.08 -0.31 -18.56
CA LEU A 106 2.13 -1.55 -17.80
C LEU A 106 1.68 -1.26 -16.38
N VAL A 107 0.67 -2.00 -15.92
CA VAL A 107 -0.04 -1.78 -14.66
C VAL A 107 -0.03 -3.08 -13.86
N LYS A 108 0.37 -3.00 -12.58
CA LYS A 108 0.30 -4.14 -11.67
C LYS A 108 -1.15 -4.53 -11.44
N GLY A 109 -1.44 -5.83 -11.33
CA GLY A 109 -2.79 -6.30 -11.03
C GLY A 109 -3.31 -5.82 -9.67
N SER A 110 -2.41 -5.53 -8.73
CA SER A 110 -2.73 -4.99 -7.40
C SER A 110 -3.13 -3.52 -7.41
N THR A 111 -2.90 -2.80 -8.51
CA THR A 111 -3.14 -1.36 -8.59
C THR A 111 -4.59 -1.03 -8.31
N ASP A 112 -4.81 -0.02 -7.48
CA ASP A 112 -6.13 0.51 -7.17
C ASP A 112 -6.81 1.06 -8.44
N VAL A 113 -8.07 0.73 -8.67
CA VAL A 113 -8.77 1.15 -9.90
C VAL A 113 -8.93 2.67 -9.95
N HIS A 114 -9.16 3.33 -8.81
CA HIS A 114 -9.26 4.78 -8.76
C HIS A 114 -7.90 5.44 -9.07
N ALA A 115 -6.80 4.86 -8.59
CA ALA A 115 -5.46 5.30 -8.99
C ALA A 115 -5.22 5.15 -10.50
N LEU A 116 -5.68 4.06 -11.12
CA LEU A 116 -5.64 3.88 -12.57
C LEU A 116 -6.46 4.96 -13.30
N GLN A 117 -7.71 5.21 -12.85
CA GLN A 117 -8.58 6.25 -13.41
C GLN A 117 -7.92 7.62 -13.40
N GLN A 118 -7.35 7.99 -12.26
CA GLN A 118 -6.66 9.26 -12.08
C GLN A 118 -5.41 9.37 -12.96
N ALA A 119 -4.60 8.31 -13.02
CA ALA A 119 -3.36 8.29 -13.80
C ALA A 119 -3.63 8.37 -15.31
N LEU A 120 -4.71 7.75 -15.77
CA LEU A 120 -5.08 7.72 -17.19
C LEU A 120 -6.07 8.84 -17.55
N GLU A 121 -6.52 9.68 -16.62
CA GLU A 121 -7.54 10.72 -16.87
C GLU A 121 -8.79 10.12 -17.53
N VAL A 122 -9.33 9.06 -16.92
CA VAL A 122 -10.57 8.40 -17.37
C VAL A 122 -11.54 8.26 -16.20
N ASP A 123 -12.81 8.50 -16.48
CA ASP A 123 -13.89 8.42 -15.50
C ASP A 123 -14.66 7.10 -15.66
N ASP A 124 -15.40 6.71 -14.61
CA ASP A 124 -16.42 5.65 -14.62
C ASP A 124 -15.98 4.26 -15.15
N LEU A 125 -14.78 3.78 -14.77
CA LEU A 125 -14.33 2.42 -15.12
C LEU A 125 -15.03 1.31 -14.31
N VAL A 126 -15.59 1.65 -13.14
CA VAL A 126 -16.29 0.74 -12.23
C VAL A 126 -17.54 1.46 -11.75
N ASP A 127 -18.68 0.77 -11.73
CA ASP A 127 -19.89 1.30 -11.09
C ASP A 127 -19.65 1.39 -9.57
N GLU A 128 -20.02 2.50 -8.93
CA GLU A 128 -19.82 2.70 -7.48
C GLU A 128 -20.48 1.61 -6.60
N ASP A 129 -21.44 0.88 -7.16
CA ASP A 129 -22.14 -0.24 -6.50
C ASP A 129 -21.36 -1.58 -6.58
N GLU A 130 -20.30 -1.68 -7.38
CA GLU A 130 -19.46 -2.87 -7.47
C GLU A 130 -18.26 -2.77 -6.51
N ASP A 131 -18.11 -3.76 -5.61
CA ASP A 131 -17.00 -3.89 -4.65
C ASP A 131 -15.65 -4.26 -5.35
N ILE A 132 -15.26 -3.54 -6.40
CA ILE A 132 -14.03 -3.77 -7.17
C ILE A 132 -12.98 -2.72 -6.81
N ALA A 133 -11.96 -3.15 -6.05
CA ALA A 133 -10.89 -2.25 -5.63
C ALA A 133 -9.67 -2.22 -6.57
N THR A 134 -9.38 -3.31 -7.30
CA THR A 134 -8.10 -3.47 -8.02
C THR A 134 -8.27 -3.73 -9.52
N VAL A 135 -7.24 -3.40 -10.32
CA VAL A 135 -7.22 -3.66 -11.77
C VAL A 135 -7.37 -5.15 -12.08
N ALA A 136 -6.76 -6.05 -11.28
CA ALA A 136 -7.00 -7.49 -11.41
C ALA A 136 -8.47 -7.84 -11.15
N GLY A 137 -9.08 -7.26 -10.10
CA GLY A 137 -10.49 -7.43 -9.79
C GLY A 137 -11.39 -6.98 -10.94
N LEU A 138 -11.11 -5.80 -11.52
CA LEU A 138 -11.83 -5.24 -12.66
C LEU A 138 -11.78 -6.18 -13.87
N VAL A 139 -10.56 -6.58 -14.25
CA VAL A 139 -10.34 -7.48 -15.39
C VAL A 139 -11.04 -8.83 -15.19
N ILE A 140 -11.01 -9.38 -13.97
CA ILE A 140 -11.69 -10.64 -13.64
C ILE A 140 -13.20 -10.47 -13.70
N ALA A 141 -13.75 -9.36 -13.20
CA ALA A 141 -15.18 -9.08 -13.23
C ALA A 141 -15.70 -9.00 -14.67
N VAL A 142 -14.98 -8.28 -15.55
CA VAL A 142 -15.32 -8.18 -16.97
C VAL A 142 -15.22 -9.54 -17.68
N ASN A 143 -14.20 -10.34 -17.36
CA ASN A 143 -13.98 -11.65 -17.99
C ASN A 143 -14.88 -12.76 -17.43
N GLY A 144 -15.36 -12.62 -16.20
CA GLY A 144 -16.08 -13.64 -15.42
C GLY A 144 -15.19 -14.74 -14.82
N HIS A 145 -13.90 -14.80 -15.16
CA HIS A 145 -12.90 -15.69 -14.57
C HIS A 145 -11.50 -15.10 -14.74
N ILE A 146 -10.48 -15.69 -14.12
CA ILE A 146 -9.09 -15.24 -14.30
C ILE A 146 -8.68 -15.44 -15.78
N PRO A 147 -8.33 -14.37 -16.52
CA PRO A 147 -7.90 -14.48 -17.91
C PRO A 147 -6.47 -15.02 -18.00
N ARG A 148 -6.10 -15.50 -19.19
CA ARG A 148 -4.77 -16.05 -19.47
C ARG A 148 -3.84 -14.97 -20.03
N PRO A 149 -2.52 -15.13 -19.87
CA PRO A 149 -1.56 -14.27 -20.56
C PRO A 149 -1.82 -14.24 -22.07
N GLY A 150 -1.89 -13.04 -22.64
CA GLY A 150 -2.22 -12.77 -24.03
C GLY A 150 -3.71 -12.50 -24.29
N ASP A 151 -4.61 -12.75 -23.34
CA ASP A 151 -6.02 -12.39 -23.48
C ASP A 151 -6.18 -10.86 -23.51
N VAL A 152 -7.20 -10.41 -24.24
CA VAL A 152 -7.50 -9.00 -24.47
C VAL A 152 -8.94 -8.75 -24.05
N LEU A 153 -9.12 -7.73 -23.20
CA LEU A 153 -10.43 -7.28 -22.72
C LEU A 153 -10.61 -5.82 -23.06
N GLU A 154 -11.81 -5.46 -23.49
CA GLU A 154 -12.16 -4.10 -23.83
C GLU A 154 -13.20 -3.59 -22.83
N LEU A 155 -12.88 -2.46 -22.21
CA LEU A 155 -13.77 -1.74 -21.32
C LEU A 155 -13.55 -0.25 -21.63
N SER A 156 -14.42 0.27 -22.50
CA SER A 156 -14.28 1.63 -23.05
C SER A 156 -14.09 2.66 -21.93
N PRO A 157 -13.11 3.58 -22.04
CA PRO A 157 -12.28 3.85 -23.22
C PRO A 157 -10.96 3.07 -23.27
N LEU A 158 -10.81 2.01 -22.48
CA LEU A 158 -9.56 1.26 -22.32
C LEU A 158 -9.62 -0.15 -22.92
N GLN A 159 -8.44 -0.64 -23.31
CA GLN A 159 -8.19 -2.02 -23.68
C GLN A 159 -7.09 -2.56 -22.78
N PHE A 160 -7.36 -3.71 -22.16
CA PHE A 160 -6.52 -4.41 -21.21
C PHE A 160 -5.99 -5.67 -21.89
N THR A 161 -4.66 -5.83 -21.95
CA THR A 161 -4.00 -7.04 -22.43
C THR A 161 -3.27 -7.70 -21.27
N ILE A 162 -3.56 -8.97 -21.00
CA ILE A 162 -2.94 -9.68 -19.89
C ILE A 162 -1.49 -10.01 -20.24
N VAL A 163 -0.55 -9.50 -19.46
CA VAL A 163 0.88 -9.76 -19.66
C VAL A 163 1.32 -10.93 -18.80
N GLU A 164 0.93 -10.93 -17.53
CA GLU A 164 1.27 -11.98 -16.57
C GLU A 164 0.06 -12.32 -15.70
N ALA A 165 -0.27 -13.60 -15.64
CA ALA A 165 -1.32 -14.16 -14.80
C ALA A 165 -1.02 -15.64 -14.53
N ASN A 166 -1.50 -16.14 -13.40
CA ASN A 166 -1.51 -17.54 -13.03
C ASN A 166 -2.94 -18.01 -12.70
N ASP A 167 -3.11 -19.26 -12.28
CA ASP A 167 -4.43 -19.85 -12.01
C ASP A 167 -5.23 -19.16 -10.87
N TYR A 168 -4.59 -18.27 -10.11
CA TYR A 168 -5.15 -17.63 -8.92
C TYR A 168 -5.22 -16.10 -8.98
N ARG A 169 -4.43 -15.46 -9.86
CA ARG A 169 -4.37 -13.98 -9.94
C ARG A 169 -3.83 -13.48 -11.27
N VAL A 170 -4.15 -12.23 -11.58
CA VAL A 170 -3.53 -11.42 -12.63
C VAL A 170 -2.44 -10.57 -11.97
N ASP A 171 -1.20 -10.69 -12.44
CA ASP A 171 -0.03 -10.01 -11.87
C ASP A 171 0.30 -8.71 -12.63
N LEU A 172 0.17 -8.71 -13.96
CA LEU A 172 0.54 -7.58 -14.81
C LEU A 172 -0.39 -7.45 -16.02
N VAL A 173 -0.85 -6.22 -16.27
CA VAL A 173 -1.78 -5.88 -17.36
C VAL A 173 -1.22 -4.72 -18.15
N ARG A 174 -1.23 -4.83 -19.48
CA ARG A 174 -0.94 -3.73 -20.39
C ARG A 174 -2.24 -3.02 -20.74
N VAL A 175 -2.29 -1.72 -20.49
CA VAL A 175 -3.48 -0.89 -20.71
C VAL A 175 -3.19 0.10 -21.82
N VAL A 176 -4.10 0.23 -22.79
CA VAL A 176 -4.06 1.27 -23.84
C VAL A 176 -5.40 1.98 -23.93
N LYS A 177 -5.38 3.27 -24.28
CA LYS A 177 -6.60 4.00 -24.64
C LYS A 177 -7.03 3.60 -26.04
N LEU A 178 -8.29 3.21 -26.21
CA LEU A 178 -8.88 2.98 -27.52
C LEU A 178 -8.94 4.31 -28.27
N ARG A 179 -8.41 4.33 -29.50
CA ARG A 179 -8.55 5.49 -30.37
C ARG A 179 -10.01 5.57 -30.84
N GLN A 180 -10.70 6.65 -30.51
CA GLN A 180 -11.98 6.96 -31.14
C GLN A 180 -11.71 7.22 -32.62
N TYR A 181 -12.16 6.32 -33.49
CA TYR A 181 -12.27 6.62 -34.91
C TYR A 181 -13.41 7.65 -35.04
N ASN A 182 -13.05 8.92 -35.30
CA ASN A 182 -14.03 9.87 -35.82
C ASN A 182 -14.39 9.38 -37.23
N ASP A 183 -15.56 8.77 -37.38
CA ASP A 183 -16.25 8.68 -38.66
C ASP A 183 -16.75 10.10 -39.02
N GLU A 184 -15.82 10.96 -39.45
CA GLU A 184 -16.12 12.07 -40.35
C GLU A 184 -15.80 11.58 -41.78
N GLU A 185 -16.65 10.71 -42.33
CA GLU A 185 -16.80 10.63 -43.78
C GLU A 185 -18.00 11.53 -44.15
N GLU A 186 -17.69 12.73 -44.66
CA GLU A 186 -18.59 13.56 -45.47
C GLU A 186 -18.95 12.89 -46.81
#